data_AF-A0A6A0H9Q1-F1
#
_entry.id   AF-A0A6A0H9Q1-F1
#
_cell.length_a   1.000
_cell.length_b   1.000
_cell.length_c   1.000
_cell.angle_alpha   90.00
_cell.angle_beta   90.00
_cell.angle_gamma   90.00
#
_symmetry.space_group_name_H-M   'P 1'
#
loop_
_entity.id
_entity.type
_entity.pdbx_description
1 polymer ?
#
loop_
_entity_poly.entity_id
_entity_poly.type
_entity_poly.pdbx_seq_one_letter_code
_entity_poly.pdbx_strand_id
1 'polypeptide(L)'
;MSTEDINAEKAVAATLQTYRLQNSRCVEDPTAELNVNYILEERETLALEFEHEESKSGKWILFVRINSMFSMWTKSCYLYREGKLEGVTSLKASTAKDNPRKTGDDNGVIIFHCGPSDDKEKILRYGMNIVMLLKYFNDKGYIPYKTNEQSAKGTRATGNQVNCLYKLPVARRWSEYQQPGTARFWRLDTLWLTEPEDFYKSRTKKPSEVVGHWITLHPSDKLDSAWMKARKLFRDGELPEDVVCVQASTQLQNYKNNGRGVIKFRCIIKDEKEQMLMVGKRLAECLELSNDTRQIWLQSGRGTLITL
;
A
#
# COMPACT_ATOMS: atom_id res chain seq x y z
N MET A 1 -14.22 51.82 9.14
CA MET A 1 -14.00 50.47 8.58
C MET A 1 -15.34 49.85 8.32
N SER A 2 -15.63 49.53 7.07
CA SER A 2 -16.85 48.82 6.70
C SER A 2 -16.80 47.37 7.19
N THR A 3 -17.95 46.72 7.31
CA THR A 3 -18.03 45.28 7.62
C THR A 3 -17.31 44.43 6.56
N GLU A 4 -17.22 44.92 5.32
CA GLU A 4 -16.46 44.32 4.24
C GLU A 4 -14.95 44.44 4.47
N ASP A 5 -14.46 45.59 4.97
CA ASP A 5 -13.04 45.77 5.32
C ASP A 5 -12.62 44.86 6.49
N ILE A 6 -13.47 44.70 7.50
CA ILE A 6 -13.21 43.79 8.63
C ILE A 6 -13.19 42.32 8.18
N ASN A 7 -14.05 41.95 7.22
CA ASN A 7 -14.09 40.59 6.68
C ASN A 7 -12.91 40.32 5.71
N ALA A 8 -12.50 41.31 4.92
CA ALA A 8 -11.31 41.23 4.07
C ALA A 8 -10.02 41.17 4.91
N GLU A 9 -9.91 41.97 5.96
CA GLU A 9 -8.76 41.97 6.87
C GLU A 9 -8.71 40.67 7.70
N LYS A 10 -9.86 40.10 8.10
CA LYS A 10 -9.94 38.75 8.68
C LYS A 10 -9.63 37.63 7.68
N ALA A 11 -9.97 37.79 6.40
CA ALA A 11 -9.64 36.81 5.36
C ALA A 11 -8.13 36.84 5.00
N VAL A 12 -7.53 38.02 4.96
CA VAL A 12 -6.07 38.20 4.75
C VAL A 12 -5.31 37.74 5.99
N ALA A 13 -5.77 38.05 7.21
CA ALA A 13 -5.19 37.50 8.45
C ALA A 13 -5.39 35.98 8.59
N ALA A 14 -6.46 35.40 8.03
CA ALA A 14 -6.63 33.95 7.93
C ALA A 14 -5.72 33.29 6.88
N THR A 15 -5.02 34.10 6.07
CA THR A 15 -3.86 33.67 5.28
C THR A 15 -2.58 33.69 6.11
N LEU A 16 -2.70 33.64 7.45
CA LEU A 16 -1.64 33.30 8.39
C LEU A 16 -0.91 32.08 7.83
N GLN A 17 0.41 32.20 7.60
CA GLN A 17 1.27 31.13 7.14
C GLN A 17 0.94 29.84 7.91
N THR A 18 0.23 28.94 7.24
CA THR A 18 -0.20 27.67 7.85
C THR A 18 0.99 26.76 8.10
N TYR A 19 2.12 27.07 7.47
CA TYR A 19 3.38 26.37 7.62
C TYR A 19 4.56 27.34 7.57
N ARG A 20 5.69 26.90 8.14
CA ARG A 20 7.01 27.53 7.98
C ARG A 20 7.99 26.51 7.42
N LEU A 21 8.92 26.95 6.57
CA LEU A 21 10.01 26.11 6.07
C LEU A 21 10.99 25.79 7.21
N GLN A 22 11.37 24.52 7.32
CA GLN A 22 12.34 24.02 8.29
C GLN A 22 13.73 24.57 8.01
N ASN A 23 14.47 24.86 9.07
CA ASN A 23 15.88 25.20 8.99
C ASN A 23 16.68 24.07 8.30
N SER A 24 17.46 24.40 7.26
CA SER A 24 18.24 23.39 6.53
C SER A 24 19.39 22.79 7.35
N ARG A 25 19.83 23.47 8.42
CA ARG A 25 20.99 23.07 9.25
C ARG A 25 20.63 22.14 10.40
N CYS A 26 19.38 22.14 10.86
CA CYS A 26 18.92 21.30 11.97
C CYS A 26 17.50 20.78 11.70
N VAL A 27 17.09 19.71 12.38
CA VAL A 27 15.69 19.27 12.35
C VAL A 27 14.99 19.90 13.55
N GLU A 28 13.92 20.63 13.30
CA GLU A 28 13.16 21.34 14.33
C GLU A 28 12.18 20.37 15.02
N ASP A 29 11.90 20.61 16.31
CA ASP A 29 10.90 19.82 17.04
C ASP A 29 9.49 20.37 16.79
N PRO A 30 8.64 19.67 16.02
CA PRO A 30 7.28 20.14 15.75
C PRO A 30 6.43 20.20 17.02
N THR A 31 6.76 19.42 18.06
CA THR A 31 6.02 19.42 19.33
C THR A 31 6.35 20.62 20.22
N ALA A 32 7.42 21.35 19.92
CA ALA A 32 7.78 22.59 20.60
C ALA A 32 7.28 23.85 19.86
N GLU A 33 6.82 23.71 18.62
CA GLU A 33 6.33 24.83 17.80
C GLU A 33 4.85 25.13 18.08
N LEU A 34 4.53 26.40 18.37
CA LEU A 34 3.20 26.86 18.77
C LEU A 34 2.62 27.92 17.82
N ASN A 35 3.43 28.47 16.90
CA ASN A 35 3.06 29.65 16.11
C ASN A 35 2.50 29.29 14.73
N VAL A 36 2.92 28.18 14.14
CA VAL A 36 2.46 27.69 12.83
C VAL A 36 1.80 26.32 12.97
N ASN A 37 0.92 25.92 12.05
CA ASN A 37 0.25 24.61 12.14
C ASN A 37 1.15 23.46 11.65
N TYR A 38 2.11 23.78 10.77
CA TYR A 38 3.00 22.79 10.18
C TYR A 38 4.44 23.30 10.05
N ILE A 39 5.40 22.39 10.15
CA ILE A 39 6.77 22.60 9.70
C ILE A 39 6.94 21.83 8.38
N LEU A 40 7.49 22.49 7.36
CA LEU A 40 7.70 21.96 6.00
C LEU A 40 9.19 21.66 5.78
N GLU A 41 9.53 20.46 5.31
CA GLU A 41 10.85 20.16 4.75
C GLU A 41 10.67 19.93 3.24
N GLU A 42 11.38 20.74 2.44
CA GLU A 42 11.35 20.69 0.99
C GLU A 42 12.74 21.03 0.44
N ARG A 43 13.14 20.33 -0.63
CA ARG A 43 14.40 20.55 -1.35
C ARG A 43 14.14 20.44 -2.84
N GLU A 44 14.28 21.57 -3.54
CA GLU A 44 14.02 21.68 -4.97
C GLU A 44 14.76 20.60 -5.79
N THR A 45 16.04 20.35 -5.48
CA THR A 45 16.84 19.35 -6.19
C THR A 45 16.28 17.92 -6.08
N LEU A 46 15.69 17.56 -4.95
CA LEU A 46 15.07 16.24 -4.76
C LEU A 46 13.66 16.19 -5.34
N ALA A 47 12.92 17.29 -5.26
CA ALA A 47 11.57 17.38 -5.81
C ALA A 47 11.57 17.23 -7.35
N LEU A 48 12.58 17.79 -8.02
CA LEU A 48 12.75 17.72 -9.47
C LEU A 48 12.96 16.29 -10.00
N GLU A 49 13.55 15.39 -9.21
CA GLU A 49 13.74 13.98 -9.61
C GLU A 49 12.41 13.22 -9.79
N PHE A 50 11.35 13.70 -9.15
CA PHE A 50 10.04 13.06 -9.12
C PHE A 50 8.93 14.00 -9.63
N GLU A 51 9.28 14.90 -10.53
CA GLU A 51 8.36 15.88 -11.11
C GLU A 51 7.13 15.20 -11.75
N HIS A 52 5.96 15.79 -11.50
CA HIS A 52 4.68 15.38 -12.04
C HIS A 52 3.75 16.58 -12.06
N GLU A 53 2.67 16.48 -12.84
CA GLU A 53 1.64 17.52 -12.88
C GLU A 53 1.03 17.75 -11.49
N GLU A 54 0.99 19.00 -11.01
CA GLU A 54 0.52 19.35 -9.67
C GLU A 54 -0.94 18.91 -9.41
N SER A 55 -1.77 18.90 -10.45
CA SER A 55 -3.15 18.40 -10.41
C SER A 55 -3.24 16.92 -10.00
N LYS A 56 -2.17 16.16 -10.26
CA LYS A 56 -2.02 14.74 -9.93
C LYS A 56 -1.24 14.52 -8.64
N SER A 57 -0.88 15.58 -7.91
CA SER A 57 -0.21 15.42 -6.61
C SER A 57 -1.18 14.94 -5.53
N GLY A 58 -0.63 14.21 -4.57
CA GLY A 58 -1.33 13.81 -3.36
C GLY A 58 -0.36 13.65 -2.20
N LYS A 59 -0.80 12.90 -1.19
CA LYS A 59 -0.04 12.72 0.04
C LYS A 59 -0.39 11.46 0.80
N TRP A 60 0.65 10.80 1.31
CA TRP A 60 0.53 9.80 2.37
C TRP A 60 0.48 10.50 3.74
N ILE A 61 -0.36 10.00 4.63
CA ILE A 61 -0.60 10.61 5.94
C ILE A 61 -0.32 9.58 7.05
N LEU A 62 0.70 9.84 7.87
CA LEU A 62 1.03 9.05 9.05
C LEU A 62 0.44 9.74 10.29
N PHE A 63 -0.16 8.94 11.17
CA PHE A 63 -0.65 9.40 12.48
C PHE A 63 0.30 8.86 13.54
N VAL A 64 1.05 9.75 14.19
CA VAL A 64 2.15 9.39 15.09
C VAL A 64 1.78 9.83 16.50
N ARG A 65 1.98 8.96 17.50
CA ARG A 65 1.78 9.35 18.91
C ARG A 65 2.67 10.53 19.25
N ILE A 66 2.15 11.50 20.01
CA ILE A 66 2.85 12.77 20.25
C ILE A 66 4.25 12.57 20.86
N ASN A 67 4.39 11.59 21.77
CA ASN A 67 5.67 11.24 22.40
C ASN A 67 6.73 10.64 21.44
N SER A 68 6.31 10.24 20.23
CA SER A 68 7.16 9.69 19.17
C SER A 68 7.25 10.62 17.97
N MET A 69 6.60 11.79 18.03
CA MET A 69 6.46 12.70 16.90
C MET A 69 7.82 13.27 16.46
N PHE A 70 8.60 13.79 17.40
CA PHE A 70 9.91 14.39 17.07
C PHE A 70 10.90 13.36 16.52
N SER A 71 10.97 12.16 17.09
CA SER A 71 11.87 11.11 16.62
C SER A 71 11.48 10.60 15.22
N MET A 72 10.18 10.43 14.95
CA MET A 72 9.68 10.04 13.64
C MET A 72 9.88 11.14 12.58
N TRP A 73 9.64 12.41 12.95
CA TRP A 73 9.90 13.56 12.09
C TRP A 73 11.38 13.67 11.74
N THR A 74 12.25 13.62 12.75
CA THR A 74 13.71 13.66 12.59
C THR A 74 14.19 12.58 11.63
N LYS A 75 13.75 11.34 11.82
CA LYS A 75 14.09 10.23 10.94
C LYS A 75 13.59 10.46 9.51
N SER A 76 12.36 10.97 9.36
CA SER A 76 11.77 11.28 8.04
C SER A 76 12.57 12.35 7.30
N CYS A 77 12.97 13.43 7.98
CA CYS A 77 13.80 14.47 7.40
C CYS A 77 15.15 13.93 6.94
N TYR A 78 15.85 13.14 7.75
CA TYR A 78 17.14 12.57 7.33
C TYR A 78 16.98 11.66 6.10
N LEU A 79 16.00 10.76 6.11
CA LEU A 79 15.74 9.88 4.95
C LEU A 79 15.39 10.68 3.68
N TYR A 80 14.62 11.76 3.81
CA TYR A 80 14.32 12.66 2.70
C TYR A 80 15.58 13.36 2.19
N ARG A 81 16.36 13.97 3.08
CA ARG A 81 17.61 14.67 2.76
C ARG A 81 18.64 13.78 2.08
N GLU A 82 18.64 12.49 2.39
CA GLU A 82 19.48 11.46 1.78
C GLU A 82 18.93 10.88 0.46
N GLY A 83 17.77 11.35 -0.02
CA GLY A 83 17.13 10.85 -1.24
C GLY A 83 16.56 9.43 -1.12
N LYS A 84 16.39 8.89 0.10
CA LYS A 84 15.92 7.51 0.33
C LYS A 84 14.41 7.36 0.27
N LEU A 85 13.66 8.44 0.49
CA LEU A 85 12.20 8.47 0.38
C LEU A 85 11.77 8.62 -1.08
N GLU A 86 11.80 7.52 -1.82
CA GLU A 86 11.49 7.49 -3.25
C GLU A 86 10.11 8.11 -3.55
N GLY A 87 10.07 9.03 -4.53
CA GLY A 87 8.82 9.64 -4.98
C GLY A 87 8.27 10.75 -4.10
N VAL A 88 8.88 11.00 -2.94
CA VAL A 88 8.44 12.07 -2.02
C VAL A 88 9.05 13.38 -2.46
N THR A 89 8.20 14.38 -2.74
CA THR A 89 8.63 15.71 -3.18
C THR A 89 8.79 16.69 -2.01
N SER A 90 8.01 16.54 -0.95
CA SER A 90 8.16 17.32 0.30
C SER A 90 7.50 16.64 1.50
N LEU A 91 7.84 17.10 2.70
CA LEU A 91 7.32 16.60 3.98
C LEU A 91 6.68 17.71 4.81
N LYS A 92 5.59 17.42 5.53
CA LYS A 92 5.03 18.33 6.54
C LYS A 92 4.76 17.61 7.85
N ALA A 93 5.11 18.22 8.98
CA ALA A 93 4.73 17.74 10.30
C ALA A 93 3.78 18.73 10.98
N SER A 94 2.67 18.23 11.55
CA SER A 94 1.80 19.06 12.39
C SER A 94 2.53 19.46 13.67
N THR A 95 2.28 20.68 14.14
CA THR A 95 2.91 21.21 15.35
C THR A 95 2.03 21.06 16.59
N ALA A 96 2.48 21.61 17.72
CA ALA A 96 1.68 21.71 18.94
C ALA A 96 0.67 22.86 18.92
N LYS A 97 0.63 23.67 17.85
CA LYS A 97 -0.40 24.70 17.69
C LYS A 97 -1.80 24.09 17.67
N ASP A 98 -2.71 24.66 18.46
CA ASP A 98 -4.10 24.23 18.50
C ASP A 98 -4.75 24.29 17.12
N ASN A 99 -5.35 23.16 16.72
CA ASN A 99 -6.06 23.05 15.46
C ASN A 99 -7.51 22.65 15.76
N PRO A 100 -8.51 23.49 15.42
CA PRO A 100 -9.92 23.21 15.71
C PRO A 100 -10.45 21.95 15.00
N ARG A 101 -9.70 21.42 14.02
CA ARG A 101 -10.03 20.17 13.31
C ARG A 101 -9.37 18.92 13.91
N LYS A 102 -8.54 19.08 14.95
CA LYS A 102 -7.89 17.97 15.64
C LYS A 102 -8.95 17.14 16.36
N THR A 103 -8.93 15.83 16.15
CA THR A 103 -9.85 14.87 16.81
C THR A 103 -9.02 14.02 17.76
N GLY A 104 -9.08 14.36 19.06
CA GLY A 104 -8.31 13.73 20.12
C GLY A 104 -6.88 14.27 20.24
N ASP A 105 -6.28 14.14 21.41
CA ASP A 105 -5.05 14.86 21.73
C ASP A 105 -3.75 14.08 21.54
N ASP A 106 -3.83 12.78 21.33
CA ASP A 106 -2.67 11.89 21.52
C ASP A 106 -1.79 11.72 20.28
N ASN A 107 -2.19 12.25 19.12
CA ASN A 107 -1.48 12.04 17.86
C ASN A 107 -1.15 13.35 17.12
N GLY A 108 0.06 13.42 16.59
CA GLY A 108 0.46 14.31 15.51
C GLY A 108 0.34 13.64 14.14
N VAL A 109 0.56 14.43 13.08
CA VAL A 109 0.46 13.99 11.69
C VAL A 109 1.73 14.35 10.94
N ILE A 110 2.30 13.36 10.23
CA ILE A 110 3.37 13.58 9.25
C ILE A 110 2.81 13.28 7.86
N ILE A 111 3.01 14.20 6.93
CA ILE A 111 2.48 14.17 5.57
C ILE A 111 3.65 14.06 4.60
N PHE A 112 3.57 13.11 3.68
CA PHE A 112 4.56 12.88 2.64
C PHE A 112 3.90 13.19 1.30
N HIS A 113 4.27 14.30 0.68
CA HIS A 113 3.73 14.71 -0.62
C HIS A 113 4.40 13.92 -1.73
N CYS A 114 3.61 13.35 -2.64
CA CYS A 114 4.10 12.58 -3.78
C CYS A 114 3.04 12.49 -4.89
N GLY A 115 3.44 11.96 -6.05
CA GLY A 115 2.58 11.81 -7.22
C GLY A 115 3.28 11.03 -8.35
N PRO A 116 2.62 10.81 -9.49
CA PRO A 116 1.25 11.22 -9.79
C PRO A 116 0.21 10.24 -9.21
N SER A 117 -0.98 10.73 -8.87
CA SER A 117 -2.02 9.98 -8.16
C SER A 117 -2.79 8.98 -9.01
N ASP A 118 -2.72 9.10 -10.33
CA ASP A 118 -3.34 8.19 -11.29
C ASP A 118 -2.51 6.91 -11.53
N ASP A 119 -1.23 6.91 -11.15
CA ASP A 119 -0.37 5.72 -11.15
C ASP A 119 -0.44 5.00 -9.79
N LYS A 120 -1.46 4.15 -9.64
CA LYS A 120 -1.71 3.35 -8.42
C LYS A 120 -0.48 2.54 -7.99
N GLU A 121 0.23 1.91 -8.93
CA GLU A 121 1.38 1.06 -8.62
C GLU A 121 2.51 1.87 -8.02
N LYS A 122 2.83 3.01 -8.65
CA LYS A 122 3.89 3.91 -8.19
C LYS A 122 3.57 4.51 -6.81
N ILE A 123 2.33 4.96 -6.59
CA ILE A 123 1.92 5.52 -5.30
C ILE A 123 1.99 4.49 -4.18
N LEU A 124 1.52 3.26 -4.41
CA LEU A 124 1.63 2.19 -3.43
C LEU A 124 3.10 1.84 -3.12
N ARG A 125 3.96 1.81 -4.14
CA ARG A 125 5.40 1.60 -3.97
C ARG A 125 6.04 2.69 -3.10
N TYR A 126 5.72 3.96 -3.33
CA TYR A 126 6.21 5.06 -2.49
C TYR A 126 5.71 4.95 -1.05
N GLY A 127 4.43 4.62 -0.85
CA GLY A 127 3.87 4.37 0.48
C GLY A 127 4.61 3.25 1.21
N MET A 128 4.93 2.16 0.51
CA MET A 128 5.68 1.04 1.07
C MET A 128 7.11 1.43 1.43
N ASN A 129 7.80 2.16 0.56
CA ASN A 129 9.13 2.70 0.83
C ASN A 129 9.15 3.51 2.14
N ILE A 130 8.18 4.44 2.30
CA ILE A 130 8.00 5.24 3.53
C ILE A 130 7.85 4.33 4.75
N VAL A 131 6.92 3.39 4.73
CA VAL A 131 6.65 2.57 5.91
C VAL A 131 7.83 1.65 6.27
N MET A 132 8.47 1.03 5.27
CA MET A 132 9.60 0.14 5.52
C MET A 132 10.80 0.88 6.12
N LEU A 133 11.18 2.03 5.56
CA LEU A 133 12.32 2.80 6.06
C LEU A 133 12.05 3.36 7.45
N LEU A 134 10.82 3.82 7.71
CA LEU A 134 10.43 4.32 9.03
C LEU A 134 10.17 3.20 10.04
N LYS A 135 9.93 1.96 9.59
CA LYS A 135 9.42 0.84 10.41
C LYS A 135 8.10 1.20 11.09
N TYR A 136 7.22 1.87 10.35
CA TYR A 136 6.00 2.46 10.88
C TYR A 136 4.87 1.43 11.08
N PHE A 137 4.10 1.62 12.15
CA PHE A 137 2.92 0.83 12.51
C PHE A 137 1.89 1.74 13.21
N ASN A 138 0.60 1.41 13.15
CA ASN A 138 -0.43 2.17 13.87
C ASN A 138 -1.66 1.35 14.24
N ASP A 139 -2.40 1.76 15.26
CA ASP A 139 -3.56 1.02 15.78
C ASP A 139 -4.67 0.80 14.72
N LYS A 140 -4.72 1.63 13.66
CA LYS A 140 -5.67 1.51 12.55
C LYS A 140 -5.33 0.39 11.56
N GLY A 141 -4.05 -0.01 11.48
CA GLY A 141 -3.56 -1.02 10.54
C GLY A 141 -3.50 -0.56 9.08
N TYR A 142 -3.55 0.74 8.81
CA TYR A 142 -3.27 1.30 7.48
C TYR A 142 -2.83 2.78 7.54
N ILE A 143 -2.20 3.26 6.47
CA ILE A 143 -2.03 4.69 6.17
C ILE A 143 -2.88 5.08 4.94
N PRO A 144 -3.57 6.22 4.97
CA PRO A 144 -4.33 6.70 3.81
C PRO A 144 -3.47 7.57 2.88
N TYR A 145 -3.74 7.44 1.57
CA TYR A 145 -3.32 8.38 0.54
C TYR A 145 -4.51 9.27 0.14
N LYS A 146 -4.29 10.57 0.00
CA LYS A 146 -5.30 11.52 -0.48
C LYS A 146 -4.75 12.39 -1.60
N THR A 147 -5.56 12.67 -2.61
CA THR A 147 -5.21 13.66 -3.62
C THR A 147 -5.34 15.08 -3.06
N ASN A 148 -4.69 16.05 -3.71
CA ASN A 148 -4.88 17.46 -3.41
C ASN A 148 -6.35 17.88 -3.65
N GLU A 149 -6.97 17.40 -4.73
CA GLU A 149 -8.39 17.63 -5.04
C GLU A 149 -9.31 17.13 -3.92
N GLN A 150 -9.09 15.91 -3.41
CA GLN A 150 -9.86 15.38 -2.27
C GLN A 150 -9.69 16.24 -1.02
N SER A 151 -8.51 16.83 -0.82
CA SER A 151 -8.24 17.73 0.30
C SER A 151 -8.99 19.06 0.16
N ALA A 152 -9.11 19.58 -1.07
CA ALA A 152 -9.83 20.82 -1.37
C ALA A 152 -11.35 20.68 -1.16
N LYS A 153 -11.91 19.51 -1.48
CA LYS A 153 -13.34 19.19 -1.26
C LYS A 153 -13.73 19.05 0.23
N GLY A 154 -12.75 19.12 1.15
CA GLY A 154 -12.98 19.00 2.58
C GLY A 154 -12.99 17.55 3.09
N THR A 155 -13.40 17.36 4.34
CA THR A 155 -13.31 16.09 5.06
C THR A 155 -14.68 15.42 5.22
N ARG A 156 -14.76 14.28 5.91
CA ARG A 156 -16.06 13.69 6.32
C ARG A 156 -16.93 14.66 7.12
N ALA A 157 -16.33 15.56 7.90
CA ALA A 157 -17.06 16.59 8.63
C ALA A 157 -17.83 17.54 7.69
N THR A 158 -17.43 17.62 6.41
CA THR A 158 -18.11 18.40 5.37
C THR A 158 -18.97 17.52 4.46
N GLY A 159 -19.29 16.28 4.86
CA GLY A 159 -20.18 15.36 4.12
C GLY A 159 -19.50 14.48 3.06
N ASN A 160 -18.17 14.58 2.88
CA ASN A 160 -17.47 13.78 1.88
C ASN A 160 -17.31 12.31 2.34
N GLN A 161 -17.99 11.38 1.65
CA GLN A 161 -17.99 9.94 1.99
C GLN A 161 -16.64 9.26 1.67
N VAL A 162 -15.94 9.72 0.63
CA VAL A 162 -14.67 9.15 0.15
C VAL A 162 -13.51 10.04 0.61
N ASN A 163 -12.90 9.66 1.74
CA ASN A 163 -11.89 10.48 2.41
C ASN A 163 -10.43 10.08 2.07
N CYS A 164 -10.22 9.12 1.19
CA CYS A 164 -8.90 8.70 0.70
C CYS A 164 -9.04 7.96 -0.64
N LEU A 165 -8.04 8.10 -1.51
CA LEU A 165 -7.97 7.38 -2.79
C LEU A 165 -7.39 5.98 -2.61
N TYR A 166 -6.32 5.85 -1.81
CA TYR A 166 -5.71 4.55 -1.50
C TYR A 166 -5.53 4.35 0.00
N LYS A 167 -5.46 3.09 0.43
CA LYS A 167 -5.08 2.68 1.78
C LYS A 167 -3.97 1.66 1.67
N LEU A 168 -2.86 1.92 2.34
CA LEU A 168 -1.75 0.97 2.45
C LEU A 168 -1.83 0.28 3.81
N PRO A 169 -2.09 -1.03 3.88
CA PRO A 169 -2.03 -1.81 5.11
C PRO A 169 -0.71 -1.63 5.84
N VAL A 170 -0.76 -1.48 7.17
CA VAL A 170 0.42 -1.44 8.03
C VAL A 170 0.24 -2.35 9.25
N ALA A 171 1.34 -2.74 9.88
CA ALA A 171 1.28 -3.46 11.15
C ALA A 171 0.51 -2.63 12.19
N ARG A 172 -0.27 -3.29 13.06
CA ARG A 172 -0.96 -2.59 14.15
C ARG A 172 -0.08 -2.36 15.36
N ARG A 173 0.84 -3.30 15.58
CA ARG A 173 1.72 -3.33 16.75
C ARG A 173 3.13 -3.70 16.32
N TRP A 174 4.11 -3.29 17.13
CA TRP A 174 5.52 -3.62 16.91
C TRP A 174 5.77 -5.13 16.82
N SER A 175 5.07 -5.93 17.63
CA SER A 175 5.18 -7.39 17.61
C SER A 175 4.79 -7.99 16.25
N GLU A 176 3.82 -7.40 15.54
CA GLU A 176 3.43 -7.85 14.19
C GLU A 176 4.51 -7.50 13.16
N TYR A 177 5.23 -6.40 13.37
CA TYR A 177 6.35 -5.98 12.52
C TYR A 177 7.56 -6.92 12.66
N GLN A 178 7.84 -7.42 13.87
CA GLN A 178 9.04 -8.21 14.17
C GLN A 178 8.96 -9.69 13.78
N GLN A 179 7.77 -10.24 13.51
CA GLN A 179 7.64 -11.67 13.24
C GLN A 179 8.31 -12.06 11.90
N PRO A 180 9.26 -13.02 11.90
CA PRO A 180 9.82 -13.55 10.67
C PRO A 180 8.70 -14.15 9.80
N GLY A 181 8.50 -13.60 8.60
CA GLY A 181 7.44 -14.04 7.69
C GLY A 181 6.13 -13.24 7.72
N THR A 182 5.92 -12.31 8.66
CA THR A 182 4.78 -11.35 8.61
C THR A 182 5.04 -10.14 7.72
N ALA A 183 6.18 -10.11 7.03
CA ALA A 183 6.37 -9.28 5.83
C ALA A 183 5.29 -9.52 4.76
N ARG A 184 4.39 -10.51 4.93
CA ARG A 184 3.11 -10.63 4.22
C ARG A 184 2.23 -9.38 4.22
N PHE A 185 2.39 -8.42 5.13
CA PHE A 185 1.71 -7.12 5.02
C PHE A 185 2.32 -6.20 3.95
N TRP A 186 3.62 -6.37 3.68
CA TRP A 186 4.47 -5.47 2.89
C TRP A 186 4.87 -6.03 1.54
N ARG A 187 4.55 -7.30 1.32
CA ARG A 187 4.62 -7.97 0.05
C ARG A 187 3.69 -7.23 -0.93
N LEU A 188 4.27 -6.51 -1.90
CA LEU A 188 3.51 -5.94 -3.02
C LEU A 188 2.54 -6.98 -3.56
N ASP A 189 2.99 -8.23 -3.62
CA ASP A 189 2.29 -9.46 -3.99
C ASP A 189 1.06 -9.86 -3.16
N THR A 190 0.92 -9.43 -1.90
CA THR A 190 -0.27 -9.70 -1.07
C THR A 190 -1.21 -8.51 -0.95
N LEU A 191 -0.75 -7.27 -1.22
CA LEU A 191 -1.63 -6.11 -1.31
C LEU A 191 -2.65 -6.23 -2.45
N TRP A 192 -2.30 -6.96 -3.51
CA TRP A 192 -3.20 -7.29 -4.62
C TRP A 192 -4.19 -8.43 -4.30
N LEU A 193 -4.01 -9.13 -3.17
CA LEU A 193 -4.84 -10.29 -2.82
C LEU A 193 -6.08 -9.96 -1.99
N THR A 194 -6.28 -8.71 -1.61
CA THR A 194 -7.55 -8.26 -1.06
C THR A 194 -7.79 -6.79 -1.41
N GLU A 195 -8.43 -6.55 -2.54
CA GLU A 195 -9.60 -5.68 -2.52
C GLU A 195 -10.79 -6.60 -2.19
N PRO A 196 -11.24 -6.71 -0.91
CA PRO A 196 -12.47 -7.43 -0.65
C PRO A 196 -13.61 -6.78 -1.44
N GLU A 197 -13.65 -5.45 -1.52
CA GLU A 197 -14.79 -4.75 -2.11
C GLU A 197 -14.85 -4.85 -3.64
N ASP A 198 -13.75 -4.77 -4.38
CA ASP A 198 -13.77 -4.93 -5.84
C ASP A 198 -13.82 -6.41 -6.29
N PHE A 199 -13.28 -7.34 -5.50
CA PHE A 199 -13.44 -8.77 -5.75
C PHE A 199 -14.89 -9.23 -5.54
N TYR A 200 -15.59 -8.71 -4.53
CA TYR A 200 -17.01 -9.03 -4.29
C TYR A 200 -17.97 -8.26 -5.21
N LYS A 201 -17.62 -7.05 -5.67
CA LYS A 201 -18.50 -6.26 -6.56
C LYS A 201 -18.37 -6.59 -8.04
N SER A 202 -17.22 -7.08 -8.51
CA SER A 202 -17.00 -7.32 -9.95
C SER A 202 -17.62 -8.62 -10.48
N ARG A 203 -18.15 -9.51 -9.63
CA ARG A 203 -18.88 -10.71 -10.10
C ARG A 203 -20.06 -11.09 -9.19
N THR A 204 -21.22 -10.58 -9.57
CA THR A 204 -22.53 -11.24 -9.43
C THR A 204 -22.64 -12.50 -10.31
N LYS A 205 -21.54 -13.20 -10.62
CA LYS A 205 -21.61 -14.45 -11.38
C LYS A 205 -22.08 -15.58 -10.46
N LYS A 206 -23.02 -16.36 -11.00
CA LYS A 206 -23.87 -17.32 -10.31
C LYS A 206 -23.06 -18.34 -9.49
N PRO A 207 -23.58 -18.81 -8.34
CA PRO A 207 -22.98 -19.85 -7.49
C PRO A 207 -22.79 -21.24 -8.13
N SER A 208 -22.91 -21.37 -9.45
CA SER A 208 -22.77 -22.63 -10.20
C SER A 208 -21.37 -22.87 -10.79
N GLU A 209 -20.43 -21.92 -10.71
CA GLU A 209 -19.08 -22.09 -11.23
C GLU A 209 -18.19 -22.81 -10.20
N VAL A 210 -17.66 -23.99 -10.56
CA VAL A 210 -16.72 -24.74 -9.71
C VAL A 210 -15.38 -24.02 -9.73
N VAL A 211 -14.93 -23.56 -8.56
CA VAL A 211 -13.61 -22.96 -8.39
C VAL A 211 -12.62 -24.06 -8.06
N GLY A 212 -11.74 -24.38 -9.01
CA GLY A 212 -10.61 -25.26 -8.78
C GLY A 212 -9.36 -24.49 -8.39
N HIS A 213 -8.39 -25.22 -7.87
CA HIS A 213 -7.08 -24.70 -7.52
C HIS A 213 -6.02 -25.56 -8.17
N TRP A 214 -5.09 -24.93 -8.88
CA TRP A 214 -3.83 -25.51 -9.32
C TRP A 214 -2.75 -25.07 -8.36
N ILE A 215 -1.99 -26.01 -7.81
CA ILE A 215 -0.93 -25.73 -6.84
C ILE A 215 0.40 -26.22 -7.40
N THR A 216 1.39 -25.36 -7.50
CA THR A 216 2.77 -25.74 -7.86
C THR A 216 3.66 -25.64 -6.62
N LEU A 217 4.55 -26.62 -6.45
CA LEU A 217 5.50 -26.69 -5.33
C LEU A 217 6.92 -26.39 -5.82
N HIS A 218 7.54 -25.39 -5.24
CA HIS A 218 8.87 -24.90 -5.62
C HIS A 218 9.86 -25.08 -4.47
N PRO A 219 11.13 -25.43 -4.71
CA PRO A 219 12.18 -25.27 -3.73
C PRO A 219 12.18 -23.84 -3.14
N SER A 220 12.47 -23.69 -1.85
CA SER A 220 12.41 -22.37 -1.19
C SER A 220 13.31 -21.32 -1.86
N ASP A 221 14.47 -21.74 -2.38
CA ASP A 221 15.42 -20.89 -3.11
C ASP A 221 14.97 -20.51 -4.53
N LYS A 222 13.94 -21.19 -5.07
CA LYS A 222 13.35 -20.92 -6.40
C LYS A 222 11.97 -20.27 -6.34
N LEU A 223 11.36 -20.20 -5.16
CA LEU A 223 10.00 -19.69 -4.98
C LEU A 223 9.86 -18.26 -5.50
N ASP A 224 10.78 -17.37 -5.16
CA ASP A 224 10.67 -15.95 -5.52
C ASP A 224 10.77 -15.76 -7.04
N SER A 225 11.69 -16.46 -7.72
CA SER A 225 11.79 -16.42 -9.19
C SER A 225 10.53 -16.97 -9.86
N ALA A 226 10.01 -18.11 -9.38
CA ALA A 226 8.80 -18.72 -9.93
C ALA A 226 7.57 -17.83 -9.71
N TRP A 227 7.47 -17.20 -8.53
CA TRP A 227 6.40 -16.27 -8.20
C TRP A 227 6.43 -15.04 -9.10
N MET A 228 7.60 -14.43 -9.29
CA MET A 228 7.76 -13.26 -10.18
C MET A 228 7.37 -13.60 -11.63
N LYS A 229 7.75 -14.79 -12.12
CA LYS A 229 7.34 -15.27 -13.45
C LYS A 229 5.82 -15.45 -13.54
N ALA A 230 5.22 -16.19 -12.61
CA ALA A 230 3.78 -16.44 -12.59
C ALA A 230 2.96 -15.13 -12.52
N ARG A 231 3.43 -14.17 -11.71
CA ARG A 231 2.80 -12.85 -11.58
C ARG A 231 2.88 -12.03 -12.87
N LYS A 232 4.05 -12.02 -13.53
CA LYS A 232 4.23 -11.35 -14.82
C LYS A 232 3.26 -11.92 -15.85
N LEU A 233 3.24 -13.24 -16.02
CA LEU A 233 2.34 -13.93 -16.97
C LEU A 233 0.86 -13.63 -16.70
N PHE A 234 0.45 -13.59 -15.43
CA PHE A 234 -0.92 -13.27 -15.06
C PHE A 234 -1.29 -11.83 -15.43
N ARG A 235 -0.39 -10.88 -15.14
CA ARG A 235 -0.59 -9.46 -15.45
C ARG A 235 -0.62 -9.19 -16.95
N ASP A 236 0.24 -9.87 -17.69
CA ASP A 236 0.40 -9.69 -19.13
C ASP A 236 -0.70 -10.45 -19.93
N GLY A 237 -1.60 -11.18 -19.25
CA GLY A 237 -2.68 -11.94 -19.88
C GLY A 237 -2.22 -13.22 -20.58
N GLU A 238 -1.01 -13.69 -20.28
CA GLU A 238 -0.38 -14.86 -20.91
C GLU A 238 -0.77 -16.19 -20.23
N LEU A 239 -1.33 -16.14 -19.01
CA LEU A 239 -1.91 -17.33 -18.37
C LEU A 239 -3.27 -17.68 -19.02
N PRO A 240 -3.72 -18.95 -18.90
CA PRO A 240 -5.05 -19.33 -19.37
C PRO A 240 -6.14 -18.41 -18.78
N GLU A 241 -7.10 -18.00 -19.60
CA GLU A 241 -8.20 -17.07 -19.21
C GLU A 241 -9.03 -17.58 -18.03
N ASP A 242 -9.02 -18.89 -17.80
CA ASP A 242 -9.68 -19.54 -16.67
C ASP A 242 -8.99 -19.23 -15.34
N VAL A 243 -7.72 -18.82 -15.33
CA VAL A 243 -6.99 -18.41 -14.13
C VAL A 243 -7.46 -17.03 -13.70
N VAL A 244 -8.03 -16.93 -12.50
CA VAL A 244 -8.59 -15.68 -11.96
C VAL A 244 -7.75 -15.07 -10.85
N CYS A 245 -6.81 -15.83 -10.28
CA CYS A 245 -5.97 -15.36 -9.18
C CYS A 245 -4.73 -16.25 -9.06
N VAL A 246 -3.60 -15.65 -8.69
CA VAL A 246 -2.35 -16.35 -8.37
C VAL A 246 -1.88 -15.91 -6.99
N GLN A 247 -1.52 -16.85 -6.13
CA GLN A 247 -1.10 -16.60 -4.75
C GLN A 247 0.16 -17.40 -4.42
N ALA A 248 1.17 -16.80 -3.81
CA ALA A 248 2.30 -17.54 -3.26
C ALA A 248 2.18 -17.71 -1.74
N SER A 249 2.65 -18.84 -1.21
CA SER A 249 2.77 -19.08 0.23
C SER A 249 3.98 -19.97 0.54
N THR A 250 4.69 -19.63 1.61
CA THR A 250 5.73 -20.48 2.22
C THR A 250 5.18 -21.45 3.27
N GLN A 251 3.89 -21.34 3.61
CA GLN A 251 3.22 -22.19 4.60
C GLN A 251 1.88 -22.66 4.05
N LEU A 252 1.75 -23.96 3.75
CA LEU A 252 0.45 -24.60 3.77
C LEU A 252 0.28 -25.23 5.14
N GLN A 253 -0.66 -24.72 5.93
CA GLN A 253 -0.98 -25.27 7.26
C GLN A 253 -1.39 -26.76 7.21
N ASN A 254 -1.70 -27.28 6.02
CA ASN A 254 -2.24 -28.64 5.83
C ASN A 254 -1.31 -29.59 5.07
N TYR A 255 -0.12 -29.15 4.63
CA TYR A 255 0.82 -30.01 3.90
C TYR A 255 2.21 -29.95 4.53
N LYS A 256 2.78 -31.12 4.83
CA LYS A 256 4.20 -31.26 5.20
C LYS A 256 5.05 -30.92 3.98
N ASN A 257 5.30 -29.63 3.77
CA ASN A 257 5.91 -29.15 2.53
C ASN A 257 7.42 -29.35 2.42
N ASN A 258 8.09 -30.06 3.34
CA ASN A 258 9.53 -30.38 3.27
C ASN A 258 10.42 -29.20 2.83
N GLY A 259 10.13 -27.97 3.28
CA GLY A 259 10.88 -26.78 2.88
C GLY A 259 10.61 -26.28 1.45
N ARG A 260 9.46 -26.61 0.85
CA ARG A 260 9.00 -26.07 -0.44
C ARG A 260 8.00 -24.94 -0.27
N GLY A 261 8.16 -23.91 -1.08
CA GLY A 261 7.17 -22.86 -1.30
C GLY A 261 6.09 -23.30 -2.28
N VAL A 262 4.98 -22.57 -2.29
CA VAL A 262 3.78 -22.95 -3.04
C VAL A 262 3.26 -21.75 -3.82
N ILE A 263 2.91 -21.96 -5.09
CA ILE A 263 2.15 -20.99 -5.88
C ILE A 263 0.81 -21.64 -6.26
N LYS A 264 -0.29 -21.00 -5.86
CA LYS A 264 -1.67 -21.43 -6.02
C LYS A 264 -2.36 -20.55 -7.07
N PHE A 265 -2.87 -21.18 -8.12
CA PHE A 265 -3.67 -20.58 -9.19
C PHE A 265 -5.13 -20.95 -8.98
N ARG A 266 -5.99 -19.97 -8.74
CA ARG A 266 -7.44 -20.19 -8.67
C ARG A 266 -7.99 -20.13 -10.08
N CYS A 267 -8.74 -21.15 -10.47
CA CYS A 267 -9.28 -21.27 -11.82
C CYS A 267 -10.80 -21.44 -11.79
N ILE A 268 -11.49 -20.88 -12.78
CA ILE A 268 -12.91 -21.14 -13.03
C ILE A 268 -13.01 -22.31 -13.98
N ILE A 269 -13.69 -23.36 -13.55
CA ILE A 269 -13.79 -24.60 -14.32
C ILE A 269 -15.27 -24.90 -14.53
N LYS A 270 -15.64 -25.10 -15.80
CA LYS A 270 -17.01 -25.45 -16.21
C LYS A 270 -17.22 -26.96 -16.27
N ASP A 271 -16.17 -27.73 -16.60
CA ASP A 271 -16.18 -29.19 -16.68
C ASP A 271 -14.99 -29.80 -15.90
N GLU A 272 -15.26 -30.80 -15.04
CA GLU A 272 -14.41 -31.16 -13.91
C GLU A 272 -13.06 -31.81 -14.26
N LYS A 273 -12.87 -32.42 -15.44
CA LYS A 273 -11.64 -33.21 -15.66
C LYS A 273 -10.80 -32.73 -16.85
N GLU A 274 -11.39 -32.64 -18.04
CA GLU A 274 -10.62 -32.31 -19.25
C GLU A 274 -10.18 -30.85 -19.28
N GLN A 275 -11.07 -29.92 -18.92
CA GLN A 275 -10.72 -28.50 -18.84
C GLN A 275 -9.66 -28.27 -17.76
N MET A 276 -9.75 -28.97 -16.62
CA MET A 276 -8.72 -28.91 -15.60
C MET A 276 -7.36 -29.36 -16.16
N LEU A 277 -7.31 -30.51 -16.82
CA LEU A 277 -6.08 -31.05 -17.40
C LEU A 277 -5.46 -30.08 -18.43
N MET A 278 -6.30 -29.46 -19.25
CA MET A 278 -5.89 -28.47 -20.26
C MET A 278 -5.29 -27.22 -19.62
N VAL A 279 -5.99 -26.63 -18.63
CA VAL A 279 -5.49 -25.46 -17.89
C VAL A 279 -4.17 -25.79 -17.20
N GLY A 280 -4.07 -26.99 -16.64
CA GLY A 280 -2.87 -27.48 -15.99
C GLY A 280 -1.66 -27.61 -16.93
N LYS A 281 -1.85 -28.22 -18.10
CA LYS A 281 -0.81 -28.33 -19.12
C LYS A 281 -0.33 -26.97 -19.59
N ARG A 282 -1.27 -26.07 -19.90
CA ARG A 282 -0.93 -24.69 -20.31
C ARG A 282 -0.19 -23.93 -19.21
N LEU A 283 -0.62 -24.06 -17.95
CA LEU A 283 0.09 -23.47 -16.81
C LEU A 283 1.52 -24.02 -16.69
N ALA A 284 1.70 -25.33 -16.87
CA ALA A 284 3.02 -25.96 -16.81
C ALA A 284 3.94 -25.48 -17.95
N GLU A 285 3.40 -25.35 -19.16
CA GLU A 285 4.09 -24.80 -20.33
C GLU A 285 4.49 -23.33 -20.12
N CYS A 286 3.54 -22.46 -19.76
CA CYS A 286 3.81 -21.03 -19.52
C CYS A 286 4.87 -20.82 -18.43
N LEU A 287 4.85 -21.64 -17.39
CA LEU A 287 5.80 -21.52 -16.28
C LEU A 287 7.13 -22.22 -16.57
N GLU A 288 7.26 -22.96 -17.66
CA GLU A 288 8.42 -23.84 -17.97
C GLU A 288 8.75 -24.73 -16.77
N LEU A 289 7.73 -25.37 -16.19
CA LEU A 289 7.95 -26.20 -15.01
C LEU A 289 8.87 -27.37 -15.37
N SER A 290 10.05 -27.41 -14.75
CA SER A 290 10.96 -28.55 -14.85
C SER A 290 10.33 -29.81 -14.25
N ASN A 291 10.82 -30.99 -14.66
CA ASN A 291 10.40 -32.29 -14.09
C ASN A 291 10.58 -32.37 -12.56
N ASP A 292 11.43 -31.52 -11.97
CA ASP A 292 11.66 -31.45 -10.51
C ASP A 292 10.56 -30.69 -9.74
N THR A 293 9.73 -29.93 -10.46
CA THR A 293 8.54 -29.27 -9.92
C THR A 293 7.45 -30.31 -9.71
N ARG A 294 7.52 -30.99 -8.57
CA ARG A 294 6.55 -32.03 -8.22
C ARG A 294 5.13 -31.48 -8.08
N GLN A 295 4.26 -32.04 -8.90
CA GLN A 295 2.84 -32.30 -8.70
C GLN A 295 1.94 -31.08 -8.56
N ILE A 296 0.98 -30.99 -9.48
CA ILE A 296 -0.15 -30.12 -9.32
C ILE A 296 -1.24 -30.81 -8.51
N TRP A 297 -1.67 -30.15 -7.43
CA TRP A 297 -2.78 -30.59 -6.60
C TRP A 297 -4.05 -29.89 -7.04
N LEU A 298 -5.04 -30.68 -7.44
CA LEU A 298 -6.40 -30.25 -7.69
C LEU A 298 -7.22 -30.42 -6.41
N GLN A 299 -7.94 -29.37 -6.03
CA GLN A 299 -8.95 -29.43 -4.98
C GLN A 299 -10.21 -28.74 -5.49
N SER A 300 -11.10 -29.51 -6.14
CA SER A 300 -12.52 -29.20 -6.11
C SER A 300 -13.07 -29.63 -4.73
N GLY A 301 -14.19 -29.08 -4.28
CA GLY A 301 -14.73 -29.30 -2.93
C GLY A 301 -14.93 -30.75 -2.46
N ARG A 302 -14.63 -31.77 -3.29
CA ARG A 302 -14.69 -33.20 -2.99
C ARG A 302 -13.32 -33.89 -2.80
N GLY A 303 -12.21 -33.16 -2.82
CA GLY A 303 -10.89 -33.68 -2.39
C GLY A 303 -10.21 -34.66 -3.34
N THR A 304 -10.61 -34.73 -4.61
CA THR A 304 -9.95 -35.58 -5.61
C THR A 304 -8.59 -35.01 -5.98
N LEU A 305 -7.54 -35.72 -5.61
CA LEU A 305 -6.18 -35.43 -6.05
C LEU A 305 -5.92 -36.02 -7.43
N ILE A 306 -5.57 -35.19 -8.40
CA ILE A 306 -5.09 -35.62 -9.71
C ILE A 306 -3.65 -35.16 -9.84
N THR A 307 -2.74 -36.09 -10.10
CA THR A 307 -1.33 -35.82 -10.38
C THR A 307 -1.13 -35.83 -11.89
N LEU A 308 -0.54 -34.74 -12.42
CA LEU A 308 0.06 -34.70 -13.76
C LEU A 308 1.49 -35.22 -13.70
#